data_AF-A0A2T7G093-F1
#
_entry.id   AF-A0A2T7G093-F1
#
_cell.length_a   1.000
_cell.length_b   1.000
_cell.length_c   1.000
_cell.angle_alpha   90.00
_cell.angle_beta   90.00
_cell.angle_gamma   90.00
#
_symmetry.space_group_name_H-M   'P 1'
#
loop_
_entity.id
_entity.type
_entity.pdbx_description
1 polymer ?
#
loop_
_entity_poly.entity_id
_entity_poly.type
_entity_poly.pdbx_seq_one_letter_code
_entity_poly.pdbx_strand_id
1 'polypeptide(L)' 'MEHRAILKRLARTGGLACMFAGAILCGQAVLDALNGRPDATLHVALYGALLSFGGMVFLWGRRA' A
#
# COMPACT_ATOMS: atom_id res chain seq x y z
N MET A 1 -11.77 4.11 26.35
CA MET A 1 -11.68 5.00 25.16
C MET A 1 -10.28 4.99 24.53
N GLU A 2 -9.21 4.70 25.26
CA GLU A 2 -7.81 4.78 24.77
C GLU A 2 -7.45 3.78 23.65
N HIS A 3 -7.97 2.55 23.71
CA HIS A 3 -7.73 1.54 22.67
C HIS A 3 -8.12 2.01 21.26
N ARG A 4 -9.21 2.78 21.13
CA ARG A 4 -9.63 3.32 19.82
C ARG A 4 -8.67 4.37 19.28
N ALA A 5 -8.07 5.19 20.16
CA ALA A 5 -7.09 6.20 19.75
C ALA A 5 -5.78 5.57 19.27
N ILE A 6 -5.33 4.50 19.94
CA ILE A 6 -4.15 3.73 19.53
C ILE A 6 -4.39 3.05 18.18
N LEU A 7 -5.56 2.41 17.98
CA LEU A 7 -5.91 1.77 16.71
C LEU A 7 -5.91 2.76 15.54
N LYS A 8 -6.42 3.99 15.75
CA LYS A 8 -6.41 5.04 14.72
C LYS A 8 -5.00 5.48 14.34
N ARG A 9 -4.10 5.63 15.33
CA ARG A 9 -2.69 5.97 15.08
C ARG A 9 -2.03 4.85 14.30
N LEU A 10 -2.26 3.60 14.69
CA LEU A 10 -1.74 2.42 14.01
C LEU A 10 -2.26 2.32 12.57
N ALA A 11 -3.55 2.58 12.33
CA ALA A 11 -4.13 2.59 10.99
C ALA A 11 -3.52 3.70 10.11
N ARG A 12 -3.23 4.88 10.67
CA ARG A 12 -2.53 5.94 9.93
C ARG A 12 -1.09 5.58 9.64
N THR A 13 -0.30 5.15 10.62
CA THR A 13 1.12 4.86 10.39
C THR A 13 1.30 3.60 9.54
N GLY A 14 0.54 2.55 9.81
CA GLY A 14 0.55 1.29 9.06
C GLY A 14 0.00 1.45 7.65
N GLY A 15 -1.10 2.19 7.47
CA GLY A 15 -1.66 2.49 6.15
C GLY A 15 -0.68 3.31 5.29
N LEU A 16 -0.04 4.33 5.88
CA LEU A 16 0.99 5.13 5.21
C LEU A 16 2.20 4.28 4.81
N ALA A 17 2.69 3.42 5.71
CA ALA A 17 3.79 2.50 5.42
C ALA A 17 3.45 1.53 4.27
N CYS A 18 2.23 0.98 4.26
CA CYS A 18 1.76 0.11 3.17
C CYS A 18 1.64 0.87 1.84
N MET A 19 1.22 2.15 1.85
CA MET A 19 1.23 2.97 0.65
C MET A 19 2.64 3.13 0.08
N PHE A 20 3.60 3.51 0.91
CA PHE A 20 4.99 3.69 0.44
C PHE A 20 5.59 2.37 -0.07
N ALA A 21 5.40 1.27 0.65
CA ALA A 21 5.86 -0.05 0.22
C ALA A 21 5.22 -0.46 -1.12
N GLY A 22 3.88 -0.32 -1.24
CA GLY A 22 3.17 -0.62 -2.47
C GLY A 22 3.62 0.25 -3.65
N ALA A 23 3.84 1.55 -3.44
CA ALA A 23 4.33 2.45 -4.48
C ALA A 23 5.73 2.07 -4.99
N ILE A 24 6.67 1.79 -4.08
CA ILE A 24 8.04 1.40 -4.44
C ILE A 24 8.04 0.07 -5.20
N LEU A 25 7.33 -0.93 -4.67
CA LEU A 25 7.25 -2.26 -5.29
C LEU A 25 6.55 -2.21 -6.66
N CYS A 26 5.50 -1.41 -6.80
CA CYS A 26 4.81 -1.22 -8.07
C CYS A 26 5.74 -0.57 -9.10
N GLY A 27 6.55 0.42 -8.69
CA GLY A 27 7.58 1.01 -9.57
C GLY A 27 8.62 0.01 -10.06
N GLN A 28 9.09 -0.88 -9.18
CA GLN A 28 10.01 -1.97 -9.57
C GLN A 28 9.35 -2.97 -10.51
N ALA A 29 8.11 -3.38 -10.23
CA ALA A 29 7.38 -4.31 -11.09
C ALA A 29 7.07 -3.73 -12.48
N VAL A 30 6.81 -2.41 -12.57
CA VAL A 30 6.66 -1.73 -13.87
C VAL A 30 7.98 -1.74 -14.63
N LEU A 31 9.10 -1.48 -13.96
CA LEU A 31 10.43 -1.56 -14.57
C LEU A 31 10.72 -2.99 -15.09
N ASP A 32 10.40 -4.01 -14.31
CA ASP A 32 10.53 -5.41 -14.72
C ASP A 32 9.62 -5.75 -15.92
N ALA A 33 8.40 -5.20 -15.97
CA ALA A 33 7.49 -5.38 -17.09
C ALA A 33 8.04 -4.75 -18.37
N LEU A 34 8.63 -3.56 -18.27
CA LEU A 34 9.31 -2.88 -19.38
C LEU A 34 10.54 -3.66 -19.87
N ASN A 35 11.22 -4.37 -18.96
CA ASN A 35 12.33 -5.26 -19.29
C ASN A 35 11.89 -6.64 -19.85
N GLY A 36 10.59 -6.84 -20.09
CA GLY A 36 10.06 -8.07 -20.67
C GLY A 36 10.09 -9.29 -19.74
N ARG A 37 10.16 -9.07 -18.41
CA ARG A 37 10.10 -10.17 -17.45
C ARG A 37 8.69 -10.79 -17.47
N PRO A 38 8.56 -12.12 -17.62
CA PRO A 38 7.30 -12.80 -17.38
C PRO A 38 6.86 -12.57 -15.93
N ASP A 39 5.55 -12.53 -15.69
CA ASP A 39 4.90 -12.28 -14.38
C ASP A 39 4.97 -10.85 -13.82
N ALA A 40 5.64 -9.92 -14.49
CA ALA A 40 5.75 -8.54 -14.01
C ALA A 40 4.39 -7.82 -13.95
N THR A 41 3.49 -8.07 -14.90
CA THR A 41 2.13 -7.49 -14.90
C THR A 41 1.31 -7.93 -13.68
N LEU A 42 1.46 -9.19 -13.25
CA LEU A 42 0.79 -9.70 -12.05
C LEU A 42 1.31 -9.00 -10.80
N HIS A 43 2.62 -8.79 -10.72
CA HIS A 43 3.26 -8.06 -9.62
C HIS A 43 2.82 -6.58 -9.58
N VAL A 44 2.74 -5.90 -10.72
CA VAL A 44 2.22 -4.52 -10.79
C VAL A 44 0.80 -4.46 -10.23
N ALA A 45 -0.09 -5.38 -10.65
CA ALA A 45 -1.45 -5.43 -10.15
C ALA A 45 -1.51 -5.69 -8.64
N LEU A 46 -0.70 -6.63 -8.14
CA LEU A 46 -0.65 -6.99 -6.73
C LEU A 46 -0.13 -5.83 -5.86
N TYR A 47 0.96 -5.17 -6.28
CA TYR A 47 1.52 -4.05 -5.54
C TYR A 47 0.65 -2.79 -5.63
N GLY A 48 -0.04 -2.58 -6.76
CA GLY A 48 -1.08 -1.56 -6.90
C GLY A 48 -2.27 -1.79 -5.97
N ALA A 49 -2.67 -3.05 -5.76
CA ALA A 49 -3.68 -3.41 -4.77
C ALA A 49 -3.20 -3.13 -3.33
N LEU A 50 -1.93 -3.43 -3.02
CA LEU A 50 -1.33 -3.15 -1.71
C LEU A 50 -1.28 -1.64 -1.42
N LEU A 51 -0.91 -0.84 -2.42
CA LEU A 51 -0.93 0.62 -2.36
C LEU A 51 -2.34 1.14 -2.08
N SER A 52 -3.32 0.63 -2.83
CA SER A 52 -4.74 1.03 -2.70
C SER A 52 -5.31 0.64 -1.32
N PHE A 53 -4.97 -0.55 -0.83
CA PHE A 53 -5.34 -1.00 0.51
C PHE A 53 -4.72 -0.11 1.61
N GLY A 54 -3.42 0.19 1.50
CA GLY A 54 -2.74 1.12 2.40
C GLY A 54 -3.43 2.49 2.44
N GLY A 55 -3.85 3.00 1.28
CA GLY A 55 -4.61 4.25 1.16
C GLY A 55 -5.97 4.20 1.84
N MET A 56 -6.73 3.12 1.66
CA MET A 56 -8.01 2.93 2.37
C MET A 56 -7.81 2.90 3.88
N VAL A 57 -6.83 2.14 4.39
CA VAL A 57 -6.55 2.03 5.84
C VAL A 57 -6.10 3.37 6.41
N PHE A 58 -5.26 4.11 5.68
CA PHE A 58 -4.81 5.44 6.07
C PHE A 58 -5.97 6.45 6.17
N LEU A 59 -6.81 6.50 5.14
CA LEU A 59 -7.97 7.40 5.08
C LEU A 59 -9.02 7.03 6.14
N TRP A 60 -9.24 5.73 6.38
CA TRP A 60 -10.12 5.26 7.45
C TRP A 60 -9.62 5.70 8.82
N GLY A 61 -8.31 5.58 9.08
CA GLY A 61 -7.68 6.10 10.30
C GLY A 61 -7.77 7.63 10.44
N ARG A 62 -7.89 8.39 9.34
CA ARG A 62 -8.14 9.85 9.37
C ARG A 62 -9.60 10.21 9.65
N ARG A 63 -10.55 9.44 9.13
CA ARG A 63 -11.99 9.75 9.16
C ARG A 63 -12.67 9.35 10.48
N ALA A 64 -12.12 8.36 11.19
CA ALA A 64 -12.62 7.89 12.48
C ALA A 64 -12.26 8.83 13.63
#